data_AF-A0A7C4EFI4-F1
#
_entry.id   AF-A0A7C4EFI4-F1
#
_cell.length_a   1.000
_cell.length_b   1.000
_cell.length_c   1.000
_cell.angle_alpha   90.00
_cell.angle_beta   90.00
_cell.angle_gamma   90.00
#
_symmetry.space_group_name_H-M   'P 1'
#
loop_
_entity.id
_entity.type
_entity.pdbx_description
1 polymer ?
#
loop_
_entity_poly.entity_id
_entity_poly.type
_entity_poly.pdbx_seq_one_letter_code
_entity_poly.pdbx_strand_id
1 'polypeptide(L)'
;MSMKYAYSLYGDRFTGAFDTAEEALAAAVAKANALPEPPSTVFVGRIIPPNLHAHGHARHVLRNMLDRVKAEYGEAADAFLRNLTKQQVKALDETLEAGILAWLRENRLMPDYFRVGGISEHPVPARPMAVAQPAAPEVHSEGTQELP
;
A
#
# COMPACT_ATOMS: atom_id res chain seq x y z
N MET A 1 2.16 -1.81 13.22
CA MET A 1 2.30 -1.99 11.76
C MET A 1 3.30 -0.96 11.26
N SER A 2 4.34 -1.38 10.54
CA SER A 2 5.24 -0.43 9.87
C SER A 2 4.48 0.25 8.73
N MET A 3 4.69 1.55 8.59
CA MET A 3 4.13 2.30 7.47
C MET A 3 4.84 1.90 6.19
N LYS A 4 4.07 1.68 5.12
CA LYS A 4 4.59 1.34 3.80
C LYS A 4 4.39 2.49 2.84
N TYR A 5 5.24 2.57 1.83
CA TYR A 5 5.21 3.61 0.80
C TYR A 5 5.07 2.98 -0.59
N ALA A 6 4.44 3.71 -1.48
CA ALA A 6 4.30 3.37 -2.89
C ALA A 6 4.65 4.59 -3.74
N TYR A 7 5.04 4.36 -4.98
CA TYR A 7 5.27 5.45 -5.94
C TYR A 7 4.37 5.33 -7.17
N SER A 8 4.15 6.45 -7.83
CA SER A 8 3.54 6.54 -9.15
C SER A 8 4.37 7.43 -10.06
N LEU A 9 4.42 7.09 -11.35
CA LEU A 9 5.10 7.91 -12.36
C LEU A 9 4.21 9.03 -12.90
N TYR A 10 2.89 8.86 -12.83
CA TYR A 10 1.91 9.80 -13.41
C TYR A 10 0.81 10.22 -12.42
N GLY A 11 0.85 9.72 -11.19
CA GLY A 11 -0.10 10.08 -10.13
C GLY A 11 -1.41 9.26 -10.13
N ASP A 12 -1.57 8.33 -11.07
CA ASP A 12 -2.80 7.54 -11.26
C ASP A 12 -2.71 6.13 -10.64
N ARG A 13 -1.59 5.43 -10.89
CA ARG A 13 -1.35 4.05 -10.45
C ARG A 13 -0.13 4.03 -9.54
N PHE A 14 -0.34 3.68 -8.28
CA PHE A 14 0.71 3.51 -7.30
C PHE A 14 1.15 2.05 -7.23
N THR A 15 2.47 1.83 -7.15
CA THR A 15 3.08 0.51 -7.11
C THR A 15 4.19 0.43 -6.07
N GLY A 16 4.44 -0.80 -5.59
CA GLY A 16 5.45 -1.09 -4.57
C GLY A 16 4.91 -1.04 -3.15
N ALA A 17 5.75 -1.49 -2.20
CA ALA A 17 5.46 -1.50 -0.77
C ALA A 17 6.78 -1.35 0.01
N PHE A 18 7.38 -0.18 -0.10
CA PHE A 18 8.68 0.18 0.48
C PHE A 18 8.56 0.51 1.97
N ASP A 19 9.62 0.32 2.74
CA ASP A 19 9.62 0.63 4.17
C ASP A 19 9.85 2.13 4.44
N THR A 20 10.48 2.83 3.49
CA THR A 20 10.77 4.27 3.59
C THR A 20 10.31 5.06 2.36
N ALA A 21 10.11 6.36 2.52
CA ALA A 21 9.74 7.26 1.42
C ALA A 21 10.92 7.43 0.45
N GLU A 22 12.13 7.45 0.98
CA GLU A 22 13.38 7.57 0.24
C GLU A 22 13.60 6.37 -0.69
N GLU A 23 13.35 5.16 -0.22
CA GLU A 23 13.39 3.95 -1.05
C GLU A 23 12.36 4.00 -2.18
N ALA A 24 11.12 4.41 -1.86
CA ALA A 24 10.06 4.55 -2.85
C ALA A 24 10.43 5.60 -3.91
N LEU A 25 11.01 6.73 -3.50
CA LEU A 25 11.48 7.79 -4.38
C LEU A 25 12.63 7.31 -5.28
N ALA A 26 13.63 6.65 -4.70
CA ALA A 26 14.76 6.11 -5.45
C ALA A 26 14.30 5.11 -6.51
N ALA A 27 13.35 4.22 -6.16
CA ALA A 27 12.73 3.29 -7.10
C ALA A 27 11.93 4.02 -8.20
N ALA A 28 11.20 5.08 -7.84
CA ALA A 28 10.44 5.90 -8.78
C ALA A 28 11.36 6.59 -9.80
N VAL A 29 12.42 7.24 -9.32
CA VAL A 29 13.41 7.93 -10.15
C VAL A 29 14.17 6.95 -11.05
N ALA A 30 14.59 5.80 -10.52
CA ALA A 30 15.25 4.76 -11.31
C ALA A 30 14.34 4.27 -12.45
N LYS A 31 13.04 4.09 -12.17
CA LYS A 31 12.07 3.64 -13.17
C LYS A 31 11.72 4.73 -14.17
N ALA A 32 11.56 5.98 -13.72
CA ALA A 32 11.36 7.14 -14.61
C ALA A 32 12.52 7.27 -15.60
N ASN A 33 13.76 7.16 -15.10
CA ASN A 33 14.97 7.22 -15.92
C ASN A 33 15.13 6.03 -16.87
N ALA A 34 14.44 4.92 -16.66
CA ALA A 34 14.45 3.77 -17.59
C ALA A 34 13.49 3.95 -18.77
N LEU A 35 12.56 4.92 -18.71
CA LEU A 35 11.62 5.19 -19.80
C LEU A 35 12.28 6.00 -20.93
N PRO A 36 11.85 5.79 -22.20
CA PRO A 36 12.29 6.61 -23.33
C PRO A 36 11.96 8.09 -23.15
N GLU A 37 10.78 8.38 -22.59
CA GLU A 37 10.30 9.72 -22.26
C GLU A 37 10.07 9.77 -20.73
N PRO A 38 11.06 10.23 -19.95
CA PRO A 38 10.91 10.29 -18.50
C PRO A 38 9.91 11.39 -18.11
N PRO A 39 8.98 11.14 -17.16
CA PRO A 39 8.14 12.18 -16.62
C PRO A 39 8.99 13.22 -15.87
N SER A 40 8.56 14.48 -15.86
CA SER A 40 9.24 15.55 -15.11
C SER A 40 9.10 15.39 -13.60
N THR A 41 8.05 14.70 -13.16
CA THR A 41 7.65 14.58 -11.76
C THR A 41 7.25 13.14 -11.47
N VAL A 42 7.67 12.63 -10.32
CA VAL A 42 7.19 11.36 -9.76
C VAL A 42 6.48 11.61 -8.43
N PHE A 43 5.59 10.70 -8.07
CA PHE A 43 4.72 10.83 -6.91
C PHE A 43 5.08 9.73 -5.92
N VAL A 44 5.24 10.09 -4.64
CA VAL A 44 5.46 9.14 -3.55
C VAL A 44 4.38 9.35 -2.51
N GLY A 45 3.71 8.27 -2.10
CA GLY A 45 2.65 8.33 -1.12
C GLY A 45 2.69 7.18 -0.12
N ARG A 46 1.98 7.36 0.98
CA ARG A 46 1.87 6.38 2.06
C ARG A 46 0.74 5.43 1.76
N ILE A 47 1.01 4.13 1.89
CA ILE A 47 -0.01 3.08 1.82
C ILE A 47 -0.82 3.14 3.11
N ILE A 48 -2.12 3.37 2.96
CA ILE A 48 -3.11 3.30 4.02
C ILE A 48 -3.80 1.93 3.86
N PRO A 49 -3.61 1.01 4.82
CA PRO A 49 -4.30 -0.27 4.80
C PRO A 49 -5.82 -0.08 4.75
N PRO A 50 -6.55 -0.95 4.04
CA PRO A 50 -8.00 -0.88 4.01
C PRO A 50 -8.57 -1.09 5.41
N ASN A 51 -9.55 -0.25 5.80
CA ASN A 51 -10.34 -0.50 6.99
C ASN A 51 -11.39 -1.56 6.66
N LEU A 52 -11.26 -2.75 7.26
CA LEU A 52 -12.19 -3.85 7.04
C LEU A 52 -13.48 -3.75 7.84
N HIS A 53 -13.62 -2.70 8.68
CA HIS A 53 -14.78 -2.49 9.53
C HIS A 53 -15.14 -3.72 10.38
N ALA A 54 -14.12 -4.43 10.88
CA ALA A 54 -14.28 -5.64 11.68
C ALA A 54 -14.59 -5.38 13.16
N HIS A 55 -14.63 -4.11 13.58
CA HIS A 55 -14.99 -3.67 14.94
C HIS A 55 -16.43 -3.15 15.00
N GLY A 56 -16.97 -2.98 16.22
CA GLY A 56 -18.28 -2.40 16.49
C GLY A 56 -19.45 -3.39 16.40
N HIS A 57 -19.19 -4.70 16.26
CA HIS A 57 -20.21 -5.72 16.05
C HIS A 57 -20.77 -6.29 17.36
N ALA A 58 -20.06 -6.16 18.48
CA ALA A 58 -20.44 -6.81 19.75
C ALA A 58 -21.87 -6.50 20.18
N ARG A 59 -22.30 -5.24 20.11
CA ARG A 59 -23.67 -4.84 20.52
C ARG A 59 -24.75 -5.48 19.65
N HIS A 60 -24.51 -5.59 18.35
CA HIS A 60 -25.46 -6.19 17.43
C HIS A 60 -25.58 -7.70 17.69
N VAL A 61 -24.46 -8.38 17.90
CA VAL A 61 -24.42 -9.81 18.26
C VAL A 61 -25.17 -10.05 19.58
N LEU A 62 -24.87 -9.29 20.63
CA LEU A 62 -25.51 -9.42 21.94
C LEU A 62 -27.02 -9.19 21.87
N ARG A 63 -27.47 -8.18 21.10
CA ARG A 63 -28.90 -7.92 20.89
C ARG A 63 -29.57 -9.11 20.19
N ASN A 64 -28.98 -9.59 19.10
CA ASN A 64 -29.52 -10.72 18.36
C ASN A 64 -29.57 -12.00 19.22
N MET A 65 -28.60 -12.20 20.11
CA MET A 65 -28.63 -13.31 21.07
C MET A 65 -29.80 -13.16 22.05
N LEU A 66 -29.97 -11.97 22.65
CA LEU A 66 -31.06 -11.70 23.58
C LEU A 66 -32.43 -11.89 22.92
N ASP A 67 -32.61 -11.37 21.70
CA ASP A 67 -33.87 -11.49 20.95
C ASP A 67 -34.24 -12.96 20.69
N ARG A 68 -33.24 -13.79 20.33
CA ARG A 68 -33.44 -15.23 20.11
C ARG A 68 -33.81 -15.96 21.40
N VAL A 69 -33.11 -15.69 22.50
CA VAL A 69 -33.41 -16.33 23.79
C VAL A 69 -34.78 -15.90 24.31
N LYS A 70 -35.17 -14.63 24.12
CA LYS A 70 -36.52 -14.15 24.46
C LYS A 70 -37.61 -14.82 23.61
N ALA A 71 -37.35 -15.06 22.33
CA ALA A 71 -38.30 -15.76 21.47
C ALA A 71 -38.53 -17.22 21.93
N GLU A 72 -37.53 -17.86 22.51
CA GLU A 72 -37.61 -19.26 22.96
C GLU A 72 -38.15 -19.41 24.40
N TYR A 73 -37.75 -18.53 25.32
CA TYR A 73 -38.02 -18.67 26.75
C TYR A 73 -38.92 -17.59 27.35
N GLY A 74 -39.35 -16.61 26.54
CA GLY A 74 -40.22 -15.52 26.99
C GLY A 74 -39.60 -14.69 28.13
N GLU A 75 -40.41 -14.36 29.12
CA GLU A 75 -40.03 -13.51 30.27
C GLU A 75 -38.91 -14.10 31.13
N ALA A 76 -38.72 -15.43 31.13
CA ALA A 76 -37.64 -16.08 31.86
C ALA A 76 -36.25 -15.63 31.37
N ALA A 77 -36.14 -15.12 30.14
CA ALA A 77 -34.91 -14.64 29.53
C ALA A 77 -34.54 -13.19 29.91
N ASP A 78 -35.38 -12.45 30.64
CA ASP A 78 -35.17 -11.01 30.86
C ASP A 78 -33.91 -10.64 31.66
N ALA A 79 -33.38 -11.59 32.44
CA ALA A 79 -32.12 -11.39 33.16
C ALA A 79 -30.88 -11.64 32.29
N PHE A 80 -31.02 -12.32 31.15
CA PHE A 80 -29.91 -12.67 30.27
C PHE A 80 -29.26 -11.40 29.69
N LEU A 81 -27.94 -11.27 29.85
CA LEU A 81 -27.13 -10.14 29.35
C LEU A 81 -27.54 -8.73 29.86
N ARG A 82 -28.38 -8.63 30.91
CA ARG A 82 -28.91 -7.34 31.41
C ARG A 82 -27.84 -6.39 31.99
N ASN A 83 -26.78 -6.94 32.59
CA ASN A 83 -25.78 -6.20 33.36
C ASN A 83 -24.37 -6.25 32.74
N LEU A 84 -24.29 -6.13 31.41
CA LEU A 84 -23.01 -6.08 30.72
C LEU A 84 -22.30 -4.74 30.96
N THR A 85 -21.09 -4.82 31.47
CA THR A 85 -20.22 -3.65 31.61
C THR A 85 -19.69 -3.21 30.24
N LYS A 86 -19.33 -1.92 30.12
CA LYS A 86 -18.66 -1.40 28.91
C LYS A 86 -17.39 -2.18 28.58
N GLN A 87 -16.65 -2.63 29.60
CA GLN A 87 -15.42 -3.40 29.43
C GLN A 87 -15.69 -4.79 28.83
N GLN A 88 -16.74 -5.48 29.28
CA GLN A 88 -17.13 -6.77 28.70
C GLN A 88 -17.56 -6.63 27.24
N VAL A 89 -18.34 -5.59 26.92
CA VAL A 89 -18.75 -5.32 25.53
C VAL A 89 -17.54 -5.02 24.65
N LYS A 90 -16.58 -4.23 25.15
CA LYS A 90 -15.33 -3.92 24.44
C LYS A 90 -14.48 -5.17 24.21
N ALA A 91 -14.30 -6.00 25.24
CA ALA A 91 -13.53 -7.24 25.13
C ALA A 91 -14.14 -8.23 24.13
N LEU A 92 -15.48 -8.33 24.08
CA LEU A 92 -16.17 -9.10 23.06
C LEU A 92 -15.93 -8.52 21.66
N ASP A 93 -15.96 -7.19 21.52
CA ASP A 93 -15.73 -6.53 20.24
C ASP A 93 -14.32 -6.79 19.69
N GLU A 94 -13.31 -6.66 20.55
CA GLU A 94 -11.91 -6.99 20.22
C GLU A 94 -11.74 -8.47 19.83
N THR A 95 -12.46 -9.37 20.52
CA THR A 95 -12.44 -10.81 20.22
C THR A 95 -13.09 -11.11 18.87
N LEU A 96 -14.24 -10.48 18.57
CA LEU A 96 -14.91 -10.62 17.29
C LEU A 96 -14.07 -10.05 16.15
N GLU A 97 -13.48 -8.88 16.35
CA GLU A 97 -12.57 -8.26 15.38
C GLU A 97 -11.40 -9.21 15.05
N ALA A 98 -10.72 -9.74 16.08
CA ALA A 98 -9.62 -10.68 15.89
C ALA A 98 -10.06 -11.96 15.14
N GLY A 99 -11.23 -12.50 15.49
CA GLY A 99 -11.80 -13.68 14.83
C GLY A 99 -12.17 -13.44 13.37
N ILE A 100 -12.82 -12.32 13.05
CA ILE A 100 -13.18 -11.94 11.68
C ILE A 100 -11.90 -11.78 10.84
N LEU A 101 -10.89 -11.08 11.36
CA LEU A 101 -9.63 -10.87 10.66
C LEU A 101 -8.86 -12.18 10.44
N ALA A 102 -8.87 -13.10 11.40
CA ALA A 102 -8.28 -14.42 11.26
C ALA A 102 -8.98 -15.23 10.16
N TRP A 103 -10.31 -15.30 10.22
CA TRP A 103 -11.12 -16.02 9.23
C TRP A 103 -10.92 -15.48 7.81
N LEU A 104 -10.91 -14.15 7.62
CA LEU A 104 -10.65 -13.53 6.32
C LEU A 104 -9.27 -13.91 5.77
N ARG A 105 -8.25 -13.98 6.63
CA ARG A 105 -6.89 -14.38 6.24
C ARG A 105 -6.81 -15.85 5.85
N GLU A 106 -7.37 -16.73 6.66
CA GLU A 106 -7.38 -18.18 6.41
C GLU A 106 -8.08 -18.54 5.10
N ASN A 107 -9.15 -17.80 4.78
CA ASN A 107 -9.94 -18.03 3.57
C ASN A 107 -9.45 -17.23 2.36
N ARG A 108 -8.31 -16.52 2.47
CA ARG A 108 -7.76 -15.68 1.39
C ARG A 108 -8.75 -14.63 0.86
N LEU A 109 -9.55 -14.07 1.76
CA LEU A 109 -10.55 -13.02 1.49
C LEU A 109 -10.05 -11.63 1.93
N MET A 110 -8.77 -11.52 2.29
CA MET A 110 -8.17 -10.22 2.56
C MET A 110 -8.14 -9.38 1.27
N PRO A 111 -8.59 -8.12 1.31
CA PRO A 111 -8.52 -7.27 0.14
C PRO A 111 -7.07 -7.03 -0.29
N ASP A 112 -6.88 -6.97 -1.60
CA ASP A 112 -5.63 -6.66 -2.29
C ASP A 112 -5.51 -5.18 -2.64
N TYR A 113 -6.58 -4.40 -2.43
CA TYR A 113 -6.59 -2.97 -2.64
C TYR A 113 -6.12 -2.21 -1.40
N PHE A 114 -5.51 -1.05 -1.66
CA PHE A 114 -5.09 -0.11 -0.64
C PHE A 114 -5.40 1.31 -1.11
N ARG A 115 -5.48 2.24 -0.16
CA ARG A 115 -5.55 3.67 -0.46
C ARG A 115 -4.16 4.26 -0.33
N VAL A 116 -3.82 5.22 -1.17
CA VAL A 116 -2.62 6.03 -0.98
C VAL A 116 -3.01 7.39 -0.42
N GLY A 117 -2.30 7.84 0.61
CA GLY A 117 -2.49 9.17 1.19
C GLY A 117 -1.17 9.89 1.42
N GLY A 118 -1.22 11.19 1.69
CA GLY A 118 -0.01 12.01 1.89
C GLY A 118 0.91 11.96 0.68
N ILE A 119 0.36 12.17 -0.52
CA ILE A 119 1.10 12.15 -1.77
C ILE A 119 2.02 13.37 -1.81
N SER A 120 3.28 13.13 -2.15
CA SER A 120 4.33 14.12 -2.34
C SER A 120 4.87 14.03 -3.76
N GLU A 121 5.12 15.19 -4.36
CA GLU A 121 5.63 15.34 -5.71
C GLU A 121 7.14 15.60 -5.68
N HIS A 122 7.89 14.90 -6.52
CA HIS A 122 9.34 15.01 -6.57
C HIS A 122 9.79 15.19 -8.02
N PRO A 123 10.62 16.20 -8.33
CA PRO A 123 11.16 16.37 -9.67
C PRO A 123 12.11 15.22 -10.01
N VAL A 124 12.02 14.71 -11.23
CA VAL A 124 12.99 13.75 -11.75
C VAL A 124 14.23 14.52 -12.21
N PRO A 125 15.42 14.24 -11.65
CA PRO A 125 16.63 14.90 -12.10
C PRO A 125 16.86 14.59 -13.58
N ALA A 126 17.09 15.65 -14.38
CA ALA A 126 17.33 15.51 -15.81
C ALA A 126 18.46 14.51 -16.04
N ARG A 127 18.23 13.53 -16.93
CA ARG A 127 19.29 12.61 -17.36
C ARG A 127 20.45 13.48 -17.87
N PRO A 128 21.68 13.35 -17.33
CA PRO A 128 22.81 14.04 -17.91
C PRO A 128 22.89 13.58 -19.36
N MET A 129 22.63 14.49 -20.30
CA MET A 129 22.87 14.24 -21.71
C MET A 129 24.32 13.78 -21.78
N ALA A 130 24.56 12.56 -22.24
CA ALA A 130 25.90 12.13 -22.55
C ALA A 130 26.45 13.19 -23.51
N VAL A 131 27.44 13.95 -23.04
CA VAL A 131 28.17 14.91 -23.86
C VAL A 131 28.65 14.08 -25.05
N ALA A 132 28.15 14.41 -26.25
CA ALA A 132 28.63 13.79 -27.47
C ALA A 132 30.15 13.94 -27.46
N GLN A 133 30.87 12.82 -27.29
CA GLN A 133 32.31 12.83 -27.44
C GLN A 133 32.60 13.36 -28.85
N PRO A 134 33.40 14.43 -29.00
CA PRO A 134 33.81 14.84 -30.32
C PRO A 134 34.54 13.67 -30.97
N ALA A 135 34.07 13.27 -32.16
CA ALA A 135 34.66 12.22 -32.96
C ALA A 135 36.18 12.43 -33.05
N ALA A 136 36.93 11.42 -32.63
CA ALA A 136 38.38 11.42 -32.79
C ALA A 136 38.71 11.62 -34.29
N PRO A 137 39.72 12.44 -34.64
CA PRO A 137 40.14 12.58 -36.02
C PRO A 137 40.68 11.23 -36.52
N GLU A 138 40.06 10.70 -37.57
CA GLU A 138 40.59 9.58 -38.36
C GLU A 138 41.95 10.00 -38.93
N VAL A 139 43.02 9.49 -38.33
CA VAL A 139 44.38 9.67 -38.85
C VAL A 139 44.55 8.65 -39.97
N HIS A 140 44.42 9.08 -41.21
CA HIS A 140 44.81 8.29 -42.38
C HIS A 140 46.35 8.17 -42.40
N SER A 141 46.84 6.99 -42.05
CA SER A 141 48.22 6.59 -42.29
C SER A 141 48.42 6.34 -43.78
N GLU A 142 48.97 7.31 -44.52
CA GLU A 142 49.45 7.09 -45.88
C GLU A 142 50.71 6.20 -45.84
N GLY A 143 50.61 5.00 -46.41
CA GLY A 143 51.72 4.09 -46.59
C GLY A 143 52.55 4.50 -47.81
N THR A 144 53.76 4.98 -47.57
CA THR A 144 54.77 5.19 -48.62
C THR A 144 55.43 3.84 -48.95
N GLN A 145 55.11 3.27 -50.12
CA GLN A 145 55.92 2.24 -50.77
C GLN A 145 56.89 2.91 -51.74
N GLU A 146 58.19 2.86 -51.45
CA GLU A 146 59.23 3.07 -52.44
C GLU A 146 59.70 1.71 -53.01
N LEU A 147 59.62 1.60 -54.33
CA LEU A 147 60.36 0.70 -55.23
C LEU A 147 61.40 1.59 -55.96
N PRO A 148 62.47 1.07 -56.59
CA PRO A 148 62.73 -0.32 -57.02
C PRO A 148 64.01 -0.97 -56.49
#